data_AF-A0A382PQ19-F1
#
_entry.id   AF-A0A382PQ19-F1
#
_cell.length_a   1.000
_cell.length_b   1.000
_cell.length_c   1.000
_cell.angle_alpha   90.00
_cell.angle_beta   90.00
_cell.angle_gamma   90.00
#
_symmetry.space_group_name_H-M   'P 1'
#
loop_
_entity.id
_entity.type
_entity.pdbx_description
1 polymer ?
#
loop_
_entity_poly.entity_id
_entity_poly.type
_entity_poly.pdbx_seq_one_letter_code
_entity_poly.pdbx_strand_id
1 'polypeptide(L)'
;VEKSLAIALMEIQMRYSRILGRLFSGGSLVIAGLLMIFGSNVTLAGCPAVTVADSKGVKSGQFPQQYELAEFEKLAGCKLSFKGNPDIAKLNGKIRGNPSSVPSVADRLPSEPLVYAPYDSIGKYGGTLDVLSNATEAGTSDFLSVRHVNLVRFSDDLQTIVPNIAKGWKWNSDFTQLTFYLRKGHRWSDGAPFTAEDVKFWY
;
A
#
# COMPACT_ATOMS: atom_id res chain seq x y z
N VAL A 1 -31.63 -34.69 2.27
CA VAL A 1 -30.71 -35.04 1.16
C VAL A 1 -29.23 -35.01 1.59
N GLU A 2 -28.79 -34.21 2.57
CA GLU A 2 -27.41 -34.26 3.09
C GLU A 2 -27.05 -35.46 3.98
N LYS A 3 -28.01 -36.06 4.70
CA LYS A 3 -27.71 -37.22 5.57
C LYS A 3 -27.46 -38.53 4.82
N SER A 4 -27.80 -38.60 3.52
CA SER A 4 -27.64 -39.82 2.71
C SER A 4 -26.25 -39.93 2.07
N LEU A 5 -25.55 -38.80 1.87
CA LEU A 5 -24.21 -38.78 1.27
C LEU A 5 -23.12 -39.23 2.26
N ALA A 6 -23.28 -38.88 3.54
CA ALA A 6 -22.35 -39.24 4.60
C ALA A 6 -22.31 -40.76 4.86
N ILE A 7 -23.47 -41.43 4.78
CA ILE A 7 -23.57 -42.89 4.97
C ILE A 7 -22.95 -43.64 3.79
N ALA A 8 -23.15 -43.15 2.55
CA ALA A 8 -22.54 -43.73 1.36
C ALA A 8 -21.00 -43.60 1.35
N LEU A 9 -20.46 -42.48 1.84
CA LEU A 9 -19.00 -42.28 1.97
C LEU A 9 -18.38 -43.14 3.08
N MET A 10 -19.12 -43.42 4.16
CA MET A 10 -18.66 -44.29 5.25
C MET A 10 -18.61 -45.77 4.84
N GLU A 11 -19.56 -46.25 4.04
CA GLU A 11 -19.53 -47.63 3.51
C GLU A 11 -18.40 -47.88 2.50
N ILE A 12 -18.03 -46.87 1.71
CA ILE A 12 -16.89 -46.92 0.78
C ILE A 12 -15.55 -46.98 1.55
N GLN A 13 -15.41 -46.18 2.62
CA GLN A 13 -14.24 -46.20 3.50
C GLN A 13 -14.08 -47.54 4.24
N MET A 14 -15.18 -48.14 4.70
CA MET A 14 -15.16 -49.43 5.41
C MET A 14 -14.87 -50.63 4.50
N ARG A 15 -15.29 -50.60 3.23
CA ARG A 15 -14.95 -51.64 2.24
C ARG A 15 -13.49 -51.57 1.78
N TYR A 16 -12.89 -50.37 1.72
CA TYR A 16 -11.48 -50.20 1.39
C TYR A 16 -10.54 -50.76 2.48
N SER A 17 -10.91 -50.57 3.76
CA SER A 17 -10.11 -51.05 4.90
C SER A 17 -10.06 -52.58 5.02
N ARG A 18 -11.13 -53.29 4.62
CA ARG A 18 -11.17 -54.77 4.64
C ARG A 18 -10.37 -55.42 3.50
N ILE A 19 -10.06 -54.70 2.42
CA ILE A 19 -9.30 -55.21 1.28
C ILE A 19 -7.78 -55.02 1.51
N LEU A 20 -7.35 -53.97 2.20
CA LEU A 20 -5.94 -53.78 2.56
C LEU A 20 -5.45 -54.71 3.70
N GLY A 21 -6.34 -55.22 4.54
CA GLY A 21 -5.98 -56.08 5.69
C GLY A 21 -5.63 -57.54 5.35
N ARG A 22 -5.62 -57.96 4.08
CA ARG A 22 -5.38 -59.37 3.68
C ARG A 22 -4.12 -59.62 2.85
N LEU A 23 -3.24 -58.63 2.68
CA LEU A 23 -2.06 -58.76 1.81
C LEU A 23 -0.70 -58.61 2.48
N PHE A 24 -0.61 -58.40 3.79
CA PHE A 24 0.69 -58.31 4.47
C PHE A 24 0.67 -59.02 5.82
N SER A 25 0.84 -60.34 5.78
CA SER A 25 1.26 -61.15 6.92
C SER A 25 2.79 -61.18 6.97
N GLY A 26 3.35 -60.51 7.99
CA GLY A 26 4.72 -60.74 8.46
C GLY A 26 5.80 -59.90 7.80
N GLY A 27 6.68 -59.34 8.63
CA GLY A 27 7.98 -58.81 8.23
C GLY A 27 8.09 -57.29 8.32
N SER A 28 8.84 -56.84 9.33
CA SER A 28 9.29 -55.47 9.54
C SER A 28 9.80 -54.79 8.25
N LEU A 29 9.19 -53.67 7.87
CA LEU A 29 9.82 -52.65 7.03
C LEU A 29 9.25 -51.29 7.42
N VAL A 30 10.13 -50.44 7.93
CA VAL A 30 9.89 -49.02 8.19
C VAL A 30 9.58 -48.35 6.86
N ILE A 31 8.30 -48.13 6.55
CA ILE A 31 7.90 -47.35 5.38
C ILE A 31 7.83 -45.89 5.83
N ALA A 32 8.83 -45.12 5.40
CA ALA A 32 8.82 -43.68 5.39
C ALA A 32 7.61 -43.19 4.58
N GLY A 33 6.54 -42.82 5.28
CA GLY A 33 5.39 -42.14 4.68
C GLY A 33 5.78 -40.72 4.28
N LEU A 34 6.06 -40.53 2.99
CA LEU A 34 6.08 -39.22 2.33
C LEU A 34 4.67 -38.61 2.41
N LEU A 35 4.37 -37.96 3.54
CA LEU A 35 3.32 -36.97 3.65
C LEU A 35 3.80 -35.73 2.89
N MET A 36 3.52 -35.70 1.57
CA MET A 36 3.49 -34.47 0.80
C MET A 36 2.32 -33.62 1.30
N ILE A 37 2.54 -32.96 2.43
CA ILE A 37 1.75 -31.82 2.84
C ILE A 37 2.05 -30.75 1.79
N PHE A 38 1.16 -30.58 0.81
CA PHE A 38 1.00 -29.29 0.13
C PHE A 38 0.44 -28.30 1.14
N GLY A 39 1.23 -28.02 2.17
CA GLY A 39 1.10 -26.83 2.96
C GLY A 39 1.61 -25.75 2.06
N SER A 40 0.69 -25.00 1.45
CA SER A 40 0.98 -23.65 1.06
C SER A 40 1.62 -22.99 2.27
N ASN A 41 2.95 -22.90 2.26
CA ASN A 41 3.69 -21.97 3.09
C ASN A 41 3.18 -20.60 2.67
N VAL A 42 2.06 -20.15 3.25
CA VAL A 42 1.79 -18.74 3.36
C VAL A 42 2.80 -18.24 4.37
N THR A 43 4.05 -18.09 3.93
CA THR A 43 4.83 -16.99 4.44
C THR A 43 3.92 -15.78 4.28
N LEU A 44 3.53 -15.12 5.37
CA LEU A 44 3.06 -13.74 5.31
C LEU A 44 4.25 -12.91 4.80
N ALA A 45 4.59 -13.08 3.51
CA ALA A 45 5.45 -12.19 2.80
C ALA A 45 4.72 -10.85 2.83
N GLY A 46 5.39 -9.82 3.33
CA GLY A 46 4.85 -8.47 3.27
C GLY A 46 4.46 -8.11 1.83
N CYS A 47 3.67 -7.05 1.67
CA CYS A 47 3.33 -6.56 0.35
C CYS A 47 4.58 -6.44 -0.56
N PRO A 48 4.47 -6.83 -1.85
CA PRO A 48 5.60 -6.76 -2.76
C PRO A 48 6.09 -5.32 -2.91
N ALA A 49 7.41 -5.17 -3.03
CA ALA A 49 8.07 -3.92 -3.35
C ALA A 49 7.87 -3.59 -4.84
N VAL A 50 6.68 -3.08 -5.17
CA VAL A 50 6.30 -2.71 -6.55
C VAL A 50 7.07 -1.47 -6.98
N THR A 51 7.64 -1.53 -8.18
CA THR A 51 8.26 -0.41 -8.88
C THR A 51 7.72 -0.32 -10.31
N VAL A 52 8.01 0.77 -11.01
CA VAL A 52 7.65 0.90 -12.44
C VAL A 52 8.42 -0.12 -13.27
N ALA A 53 9.70 -0.34 -12.94
CA ALA A 53 10.56 -1.29 -13.63
C ALA A 53 10.18 -2.76 -13.37
N ASP A 54 9.65 -3.08 -12.20
CA ASP A 54 9.23 -4.43 -11.82
C ASP A 54 8.00 -4.40 -10.91
N SER A 55 6.85 -4.78 -11.47
CA SER A 55 5.59 -4.78 -10.73
C SER A 55 5.44 -5.94 -9.75
N LYS A 56 6.37 -6.92 -9.75
CA LYS A 56 6.28 -8.15 -8.95
C LYS A 56 4.95 -8.89 -9.11
N GLY A 57 4.33 -8.78 -10.29
CA GLY A 57 3.04 -9.41 -10.61
C GLY A 57 1.81 -8.65 -10.13
N VAL A 58 1.96 -7.51 -9.45
CA VAL A 58 0.85 -6.62 -9.15
C VAL A 58 0.38 -5.95 -10.45
N LYS A 59 -0.93 -5.98 -10.70
CA LYS A 59 -1.50 -5.36 -11.90
C LYS A 59 -1.41 -3.83 -11.81
N SER A 60 -1.41 -3.17 -12.96
CA SER A 60 -1.56 -1.71 -13.02
C SER A 60 -2.89 -1.28 -12.41
N GLY A 61 -2.89 -0.16 -11.69
CA GLY A 61 -4.08 0.47 -11.15
C GLY A 61 -4.75 1.39 -12.16
N GLN A 62 -5.70 2.20 -11.69
CA GLN A 62 -6.38 3.20 -12.49
C GLN A 62 -5.42 4.26 -13.07
N PHE A 63 -4.35 4.60 -12.35
CA PHE A 63 -3.40 5.64 -12.72
C PHE A 63 -1.98 5.09 -12.86
N PRO A 64 -1.15 5.65 -13.76
CA PRO A 64 0.24 5.23 -13.89
C PRO A 64 1.02 5.53 -12.62
N GLN A 65 1.87 4.59 -12.20
CA GLN A 65 2.80 4.69 -11.05
C GLN A 65 2.16 4.93 -9.68
N GLN A 66 0.83 4.98 -9.57
CA GLN A 66 0.18 5.29 -8.31
C GLN A 66 -1.15 4.59 -8.15
N TYR A 67 -1.49 4.29 -6.91
CA TYR A 67 -2.65 3.50 -6.53
C TYR A 67 -3.34 4.16 -5.34
N GLU A 68 -4.66 4.01 -5.29
CA GLU A 68 -5.35 4.17 -4.01
C GLU A 68 -5.03 2.96 -3.11
N LEU A 69 -4.88 3.18 -1.80
CA LEU A 69 -4.45 2.13 -0.87
C LEU A 69 -5.28 0.85 -1.00
N ALA A 70 -6.61 0.98 -1.02
CA ALA A 70 -7.51 -0.16 -1.13
C ALA A 70 -7.38 -0.91 -2.46
N GLU A 71 -7.10 -0.17 -3.56
CA GLU A 71 -6.85 -0.77 -4.86
C GLU A 71 -5.55 -1.58 -4.84
N PHE A 72 -4.46 -0.99 -4.35
CA PHE A 72 -3.16 -1.66 -4.25
C PHE A 72 -3.27 -2.95 -3.44
N GLU A 73 -3.85 -2.88 -2.22
CA GLU A 73 -3.98 -4.04 -1.34
C GLU A 73 -4.81 -5.16 -1.97
N LYS A 74 -5.87 -4.80 -2.71
CA LYS A 74 -6.68 -5.76 -3.46
C LYS A 74 -5.89 -6.40 -4.59
N LEU A 75 -5.15 -5.62 -5.37
CA LEU A 75 -4.37 -6.11 -6.51
C LEU A 75 -3.16 -6.95 -6.08
N ALA A 76 -2.53 -6.60 -4.96
CA ALA A 76 -1.37 -7.28 -4.40
C ALA A 76 -1.74 -8.45 -3.47
N GLY A 77 -3.01 -8.57 -3.05
CA GLY A 77 -3.46 -9.62 -2.14
C GLY A 77 -2.83 -9.53 -0.75
N CYS A 78 -2.54 -8.32 -0.27
CA CYS A 78 -1.80 -8.08 0.97
C CYS A 78 -2.34 -6.85 1.71
N LYS A 79 -1.95 -6.69 2.97
CA LYS A 79 -2.19 -5.46 3.74
C LYS A 79 -0.90 -4.70 3.94
N LEU A 80 -0.89 -3.42 3.58
CA LEU A 80 0.30 -2.59 3.72
C LEU A 80 0.53 -2.27 5.21
N SER A 81 1.82 -2.23 5.58
CA SER A 81 2.24 -1.71 6.87
C SER A 81 3.01 -0.41 6.64
N PHE A 82 2.78 0.58 7.50
CA PHE A 82 3.39 1.90 7.37
C PHE A 82 4.54 2.04 8.35
N LYS A 83 5.68 2.51 7.85
CA LYS A 83 6.85 2.86 8.66
C LYS A 83 7.16 4.33 8.44
N GLY A 84 7.56 5.02 9.51
CA GLY A 84 8.04 6.39 9.43
C GLY A 84 9.57 6.43 9.37
N ASN A 85 10.11 7.63 9.14
CA ASN A 85 11.55 7.86 9.26
C ASN A 85 12.00 7.54 10.71
N PRO A 86 12.97 6.63 10.92
CA PRO A 86 13.45 6.28 12.25
C PRO A 86 14.05 7.47 13.02
N ASP A 87 14.59 8.45 12.32
CA ASP A 87 15.19 9.65 12.91
C ASP A 87 14.18 10.77 13.20
N ILE A 88 12.88 10.55 12.97
CA ILE A 88 11.87 11.62 13.04
C ILE A 88 11.84 12.36 14.38
N ALA A 89 12.02 11.65 15.50
CA ALA A 89 12.04 12.27 16.83
C ALA A 89 13.28 13.18 16.99
N LYS A 90 14.45 12.71 16.54
CA LYS A 90 15.70 13.49 16.55
C LYS A 90 15.59 14.72 15.66
N LEU A 91 15.01 14.58 14.47
CA LEU A 91 14.80 15.69 13.53
C LEU A 91 13.80 16.71 14.09
N ASN A 92 12.69 16.25 14.68
CA ASN A 92 11.70 17.10 15.33
C ASN A 92 12.30 17.92 16.47
N GLY A 93 13.17 17.31 17.28
CA GLY A 93 13.87 18.01 18.37
C GLY A 93 14.79 19.15 17.92
N LYS A 94 15.13 19.26 16.63
CA LYS A 94 15.88 20.39 16.07
C LYS A 94 15.00 21.61 15.77
N ILE A 95 13.68 21.44 15.71
CA ILE A 95 12.74 22.50 15.31
C ILE A 95 12.26 23.22 16.57
N ARG A 96 12.69 24.47 16.74
CA ARG A 96 12.26 25.30 17.86
C ARG A 96 10.75 25.50 17.83
N GLY A 97 10.08 25.21 18.95
CA GLY A 97 8.63 25.37 19.09
C GLY A 97 7.82 24.12 18.76
N ASN A 98 8.42 23.07 18.20
CA ASN A 98 7.71 21.81 18.02
C ASN A 98 7.46 21.10 19.36
N PRO A 99 6.38 20.30 19.48
CA PRO A 99 6.17 19.42 20.61
C PRO A 99 7.35 18.46 20.82
N SER A 100 7.56 17.99 22.05
CA SER A 100 8.66 17.08 22.38
C SER A 100 8.52 15.69 21.76
N SER A 101 7.32 15.32 21.31
CA SER A 101 7.02 14.04 20.69
C SER A 101 6.33 14.24 19.34
N VAL A 102 6.45 13.22 18.48
CA VAL A 102 5.76 13.16 17.19
C VAL A 102 4.77 12.00 17.25
N PRO A 103 3.50 12.19 16.86
CA PRO A 103 2.54 11.08 16.80
C PRO A 103 3.01 9.95 15.88
N SER A 104 2.50 8.74 16.11
CA SER A 104 2.86 7.58 15.30
C SER A 104 2.55 7.83 13.82
N VAL A 105 3.19 7.08 12.91
CA VAL A 105 2.89 7.22 11.47
C VAL A 105 1.42 6.90 11.17
N ALA A 106 0.83 5.93 11.87
CA ALA A 106 -0.56 5.55 11.70
C ALA A 106 -1.53 6.69 12.08
N ASP A 107 -1.19 7.47 13.11
CA ASP A 107 -2.02 8.60 13.58
C ASP A 107 -1.89 9.86 12.72
N ARG A 108 -0.82 9.93 11.91
CA ARG A 108 -0.54 11.08 11.03
C ARG A 108 -1.03 10.88 9.60
N LEU A 109 -1.11 9.63 9.13
CA LEU A 109 -1.58 9.33 7.79
C LEU A 109 -3.09 9.57 7.66
N PRO A 110 -3.57 9.97 6.48
CA PRO A 110 -5.00 9.92 6.17
C PRO A 110 -5.52 8.49 6.18
N SER A 111 -6.85 8.31 6.14
CA SER A 111 -7.46 6.99 6.07
C SER A 111 -7.15 6.25 4.76
N GLU A 112 -6.81 6.99 3.71
CA GLU A 112 -6.52 6.45 2.38
C GLU A 112 -5.32 7.22 1.78
N PRO A 113 -4.09 6.90 2.23
CA PRO A 113 -2.88 7.49 1.68
C PRO A 113 -2.67 7.05 0.23
N LEU A 114 -2.12 7.95 -0.57
CA LEU A 114 -1.66 7.62 -1.92
C LEU A 114 -0.50 6.63 -1.83
N VAL A 115 -0.60 5.52 -2.55
CA VAL A 115 0.50 4.55 -2.69
C VAL A 115 1.22 4.86 -4.00
N TYR A 116 2.52 5.13 -3.93
CA TYR A 116 3.34 5.47 -5.08
C TYR A 116 4.37 4.37 -5.36
N ALA A 117 4.46 3.95 -6.61
CA ALA A 117 5.46 3.00 -7.09
C ALA A 117 6.66 3.78 -7.65
N PRO A 118 7.84 3.77 -6.99
CA PRO A 118 9.02 4.42 -7.52
C PRO A 118 9.50 3.72 -8.80
N TYR A 119 10.35 4.39 -9.58
CA TYR A 119 10.81 3.86 -10.86
C TYR A 119 11.57 2.54 -10.74
N ASP A 120 12.67 2.53 -9.99
CA ASP A 120 13.60 1.40 -9.99
C ASP A 120 13.60 0.63 -8.67
N SER A 121 13.56 1.33 -7.53
CA SER A 121 13.71 0.71 -6.21
C SER A 121 13.01 1.48 -5.10
N ILE A 122 12.67 0.77 -4.03
CA ILE A 122 12.14 1.37 -2.80
C ILE A 122 13.25 2.19 -2.13
N GLY A 123 12.95 3.46 -1.85
CA GLY A 123 13.87 4.37 -1.20
C GLY A 123 14.23 3.98 0.24
N LYS A 124 15.32 4.57 0.74
CA LYS A 124 15.77 4.46 2.13
C LYS A 124 15.64 5.82 2.81
N TYR A 125 15.25 5.84 4.08
CA TYR A 125 15.23 7.07 4.87
C TYR A 125 16.65 7.56 5.16
N GLY A 126 16.79 8.89 5.28
CA GLY A 126 18.01 9.56 5.73
C GLY A 126 18.69 10.38 4.65
N GLY A 127 19.82 10.99 5.03
CA GLY A 127 20.61 11.88 4.18
C GLY A 127 20.25 13.36 4.32
N THR A 128 21.01 14.19 3.62
CA THR A 128 20.77 15.62 3.45
C THR A 128 20.91 15.91 1.97
N LEU A 129 19.89 16.56 1.39
CA LEU A 129 19.95 17.04 0.01
C LEU A 129 20.60 18.42 0.02
N ASP A 130 21.91 18.45 -0.24
CA ASP A 130 22.66 19.69 -0.37
C ASP A 130 22.45 20.25 -1.79
N VAL A 131 21.91 21.46 -1.88
CA VAL A 131 21.75 22.17 -3.16
C VAL A 131 22.41 23.52 -3.11
N LEU A 132 22.64 24.07 -4.30
CA LEU A 132 23.19 25.41 -4.47
C LEU A 132 22.08 26.36 -4.92
N SER A 133 22.17 27.60 -4.47
CA SER A 133 21.36 28.69 -4.96
C SER A 133 22.24 29.91 -5.16
N ASN A 134 21.88 30.77 -6.12
CA ASN A 134 22.60 32.04 -6.33
C ASN A 134 22.27 33.08 -5.23
N ALA A 135 21.11 32.96 -4.58
CA ALA A 135 20.65 33.88 -3.53
C ALA A 135 19.66 33.19 -2.58
N THR A 136 19.48 33.74 -1.38
CA THR A 136 18.57 33.19 -0.35
C THR A 136 17.13 33.03 -0.87
N GLU A 137 16.62 34.03 -1.57
CA GLU A 137 15.26 34.01 -2.12
C GLU A 137 15.14 33.09 -3.34
N ALA A 138 16.13 33.11 -4.24
CA ALA A 138 16.20 32.18 -5.38
C ALA A 138 16.18 30.72 -4.92
N GLY A 139 16.90 30.42 -3.83
CA GLY A 139 16.97 29.07 -3.29
C GLY A 139 15.63 28.62 -2.71
N THR A 140 14.87 29.56 -2.17
CA THR A 140 13.51 29.31 -1.71
C THR A 140 12.59 28.99 -2.89
N SER A 141 12.66 29.74 -3.99
CA SER A 141 11.87 29.51 -5.20
C SER A 141 12.22 28.19 -5.90
N ASP A 142 13.51 27.89 -6.03
CA ASP A 142 13.99 26.63 -6.63
C ASP A 142 13.52 25.44 -5.77
N PHE A 143 13.63 25.53 -4.44
CA PHE A 143 13.10 24.50 -3.55
C PHE A 143 11.57 24.44 -3.51
N LEU A 144 10.89 25.58 -3.68
CA LEU A 144 9.43 25.61 -3.78
C LEU A 144 8.97 24.78 -4.98
N SER A 145 9.69 24.83 -6.11
CA SER A 145 9.35 24.04 -7.29
C SER A 145 9.40 22.53 -7.03
N VAL A 146 10.38 22.04 -6.27
CA VAL A 146 10.52 20.59 -5.97
C VAL A 146 9.57 20.10 -4.88
N ARG A 147 9.02 21.00 -4.05
CA ARG A 147 8.09 20.65 -2.96
C ARG A 147 6.65 21.07 -3.21
N HIS A 148 6.34 21.64 -4.38
CA HIS A 148 4.98 22.08 -4.68
C HIS A 148 4.02 20.89 -4.72
N VAL A 149 2.89 21.04 -4.04
CA VAL A 149 1.85 20.03 -3.97
C VAL A 149 0.55 20.66 -4.45
N ASN A 150 -0.16 19.93 -5.31
CA ASN A 150 -1.41 20.36 -5.94
C ASN A 150 -2.54 19.36 -5.61
N LEU A 151 -3.79 19.71 -5.93
CA LEU A 151 -4.93 18.77 -5.82
C LEU A 151 -4.72 17.54 -6.73
N VAL A 152 -4.22 17.76 -7.93
CA VAL A 152 -3.88 16.77 -8.96
C VAL A 152 -2.55 17.15 -9.61
N ARG A 153 -1.92 16.25 -10.36
CA ARG A 153 -0.67 16.53 -11.10
C ARG A 153 -0.67 15.88 -12.48
N PHE A 154 0.23 16.30 -13.35
CA PHE A 154 0.56 15.54 -14.55
C PHE A 154 1.37 14.29 -14.19
N SER A 155 1.12 13.18 -14.88
CA SER A 155 2.06 12.05 -14.94
C SER A 155 3.25 12.41 -15.84
N ASP A 156 4.21 11.51 -15.92
CA ASP A 156 5.45 11.74 -16.67
C ASP A 156 5.27 11.70 -18.19
N ASP A 157 4.09 11.31 -18.68
CA ASP A 157 3.71 11.44 -20.09
C ASP A 157 3.29 12.88 -20.46
N LEU A 158 3.18 13.79 -19.47
CA LEU A 158 2.76 15.19 -19.61
C LEU A 158 1.35 15.40 -20.20
N GLN A 159 0.52 14.35 -20.18
CA GLN A 159 -0.83 14.34 -20.74
C GLN A 159 -1.87 13.86 -19.72
N THR A 160 -1.54 12.83 -18.95
CA THR A 160 -2.45 12.19 -18.01
C THR A 160 -2.48 12.96 -16.70
N ILE A 161 -3.66 13.40 -16.29
CA ILE A 161 -3.88 13.97 -14.96
C ILE A 161 -4.07 12.82 -13.96
N VAL A 162 -3.33 12.86 -12.86
CA VAL A 162 -3.36 11.84 -11.80
C VAL A 162 -3.64 12.46 -10.42
N PRO A 163 -4.29 11.72 -9.49
CA PRO A 163 -4.53 12.16 -8.12
C PRO A 163 -3.27 12.62 -7.38
N ASN A 164 -3.44 13.56 -6.47
CA ASN A 164 -2.43 13.93 -5.49
C ASN A 164 -3.12 14.13 -4.13
N ILE A 165 -3.27 15.37 -3.65
CA ILE A 165 -4.01 15.66 -2.40
C ILE A 165 -5.50 15.32 -2.53
N ALA A 166 -6.10 15.57 -3.70
CA ALA A 166 -7.40 15.03 -4.02
C ALA A 166 -7.26 13.56 -4.43
N LYS A 167 -8.15 12.70 -3.94
CA LYS A 167 -8.24 11.29 -4.36
C LYS A 167 -8.96 11.11 -5.70
N GLY A 168 -9.61 12.15 -6.20
CA GLY A 168 -10.29 12.13 -7.48
C GLY A 168 -11.04 13.42 -7.74
N TRP A 169 -11.61 13.52 -8.95
CA TRP A 169 -12.40 14.64 -9.39
C TRP A 169 -13.49 14.19 -10.37
N LYS A 170 -14.50 15.01 -10.57
CA LYS A 170 -15.61 14.72 -11.47
C LYS A 170 -16.21 15.99 -12.06
N TRP A 171 -16.37 16.01 -13.37
CA TRP A 171 -17.20 17.01 -14.06
C TRP A 171 -18.68 16.64 -13.98
N ASN A 172 -19.55 17.65 -13.87
CA ASN A 172 -20.96 17.48 -14.17
C ASN A 172 -21.20 17.32 -15.68
N SER A 173 -22.42 16.96 -16.08
CA SER A 173 -22.75 16.56 -17.46
C SER A 173 -22.59 17.67 -18.50
N ASP A 174 -22.67 18.93 -18.09
CA ASP A 174 -22.53 20.10 -18.97
C ASP A 174 -21.17 20.80 -18.86
N PHE A 175 -20.23 20.22 -18.09
CA PHE A 175 -18.87 20.73 -17.86
C PHE A 175 -18.79 22.13 -17.24
N THR A 176 -19.82 22.57 -16.52
CA THR A 176 -19.83 23.86 -15.81
C THR A 176 -19.33 23.76 -14.36
N GLN A 177 -19.26 22.54 -13.80
CA GLN A 177 -18.83 22.31 -12.42
C GLN A 177 -17.83 21.15 -12.36
N LEU A 178 -16.69 21.41 -11.72
CA LEU A 178 -15.68 20.40 -11.39
C LEU A 178 -15.63 20.19 -9.88
N THR A 179 -15.95 18.99 -9.43
CA THR A 179 -15.90 18.61 -8.02
C THR A 179 -14.63 17.84 -7.73
N PHE A 180 -13.82 18.31 -6.78
CA PHE A 180 -12.68 17.57 -6.24
C PHE A 180 -13.06 16.83 -4.95
N TYR A 181 -12.57 15.60 -4.79
CA TYR A 181 -12.76 14.78 -3.60
C TYR A 181 -11.44 14.72 -2.83
N LEU A 182 -11.36 15.39 -1.69
CA LEU A 182 -10.16 15.37 -0.84
C LEU A 182 -10.00 14.04 -0.11
N ARG A 183 -8.75 13.67 0.20
CA ARG A 183 -8.42 12.51 1.03
C ARG A 183 -8.84 12.77 2.48
N LYS A 184 -9.70 11.92 3.03
CA LYS A 184 -10.18 12.06 4.42
C LYS A 184 -9.03 11.87 5.41
N GLY A 185 -8.95 12.78 6.38
CA GLY A 185 -7.94 12.73 7.45
C GLY A 185 -6.58 13.31 7.06
N HIS A 186 -6.48 14.02 5.93
CA HIS A 186 -5.31 14.86 5.64
C HIS A 186 -5.13 15.93 6.73
N ARG A 187 -3.86 16.29 6.96
CA ARG A 187 -3.45 17.27 7.96
C ARG A 187 -2.37 18.17 7.40
N TRP A 188 -2.36 19.41 7.84
CA TRP A 188 -1.22 20.31 7.73
C TRP A 188 -0.02 19.77 8.52
N SER A 189 1.18 20.29 8.24
CA SER A 189 2.42 19.83 8.87
C SER A 189 2.49 20.03 10.38
N ASP A 190 1.68 20.95 10.91
CA ASP A 190 1.50 21.19 12.35
C ASP A 190 0.46 20.24 13.00
N GLY A 191 -0.21 19.41 12.19
CA GLY A 191 -1.22 18.45 12.62
C GLY A 191 -2.67 18.93 12.52
N ALA A 192 -2.92 20.21 12.21
CA ALA A 192 -4.26 20.73 12.00
C ALA A 192 -4.96 20.00 10.84
N PRO A 193 -6.28 19.74 10.89
CA PRO A 193 -6.99 19.11 9.77
C PRO A 193 -6.89 19.95 8.49
N PHE A 194 -6.67 19.29 7.35
CA PHE A 194 -6.76 19.91 6.03
C PHE A 194 -8.11 19.55 5.39
N THR A 195 -8.84 20.57 4.94
CA THR A 195 -10.24 20.46 4.52
C THR A 195 -10.54 21.31 3.28
N ALA A 196 -11.78 21.25 2.79
CA ALA A 196 -12.22 22.09 1.69
C ALA A 196 -12.31 23.58 2.07
N GLU A 197 -12.43 23.92 3.37
CA GLU A 197 -12.43 25.32 3.81
C GLU A 197 -11.07 25.98 3.61
N ASP A 198 -9.97 25.22 3.74
CA ASP A 198 -8.63 25.71 3.45
C ASP A 198 -8.47 26.07 1.96
N VAL A 199 -9.02 25.23 1.08
CA VAL A 199 -9.02 25.47 -0.36
C VAL A 199 -9.88 26.69 -0.72
N LYS A 200 -11.06 26.79 -0.11
CA LYS A 200 -11.97 27.93 -0.30
C LYS A 200 -11.40 29.24 0.21
N PHE A 201 -10.71 29.22 1.36
CA PHE A 201 -10.07 30.40 1.92
C PHE A 201 -8.99 30.97 0.99
N TRP A 202 -8.27 30.10 0.28
CA TRP A 202 -7.19 30.50 -0.63
C TRP A 202 -7.67 31.17 -1.93
N TYR A 203 -8.88 30.86 -2.40
CA TYR A 203 -9.42 31.32 -3.68
C TYR A 203 -10.30 32.57 -3.54
#